data_AF-A0A1Y0H7W9-F1
#
_entry.id   AF-A0A1Y0H7W9-F1
#
_cell.length_a   1.000
_cell.length_b   1.000
_cell.length_c   1.000
_cell.angle_alpha   90.00
_cell.angle_beta   90.00
_cell.angle_gamma   90.00
#
_symmetry.space_group_name_H-M   'P 1'
#
loop_
_entity.id
_entity.type
_entity.pdbx_description
1 polymer ?
#
loop_
_entity_poly.entity_id
_entity_poly.type
_entity_poly.pdbx_seq_one_letter_code
_entity_poly.pdbx_strand_id
1 'polypeptide(L)' 'MPNPKRKFSHSRTTKRRTHWTTDLPEVVSTRNVQGEPFRMNHCASPDGYYKGRRLPGFKDKA' A
#
# COMPACT_ATOMS: atom_id res chain seq x y z
N MET A 1 -38.90 4.95 0.16
CA MET A 1 -37.64 4.39 -0.39
C MET A 1 -37.96 3.10 -1.15
N PRO A 2 -37.37 2.86 -2.32
CA PRO A 2 -37.59 1.62 -3.04
C PRO A 2 -36.87 0.46 -2.34
N ASN A 3 -37.65 -0.49 -1.82
CA ASN A 3 -37.14 -1.68 -1.16
C ASN A 3 -36.91 -2.82 -2.17
N PRO A 4 -35.86 -3.64 -2.00
CA PRO A 4 -35.62 -4.78 -2.87
C PRO A 4 -36.79 -5.77 -2.78
N LYS A 5 -37.42 -6.05 -3.93
CA LYS A 5 -38.54 -7.01 -4.03
C LYS A 5 -38.10 -8.45 -3.68
N ARG A 6 -36.83 -8.82 -3.88
CA ARG A 6 -36.29 -10.16 -3.63
C ARG A 6 -34.86 -10.09 -3.08
N LYS A 7 -34.46 -11.11 -2.32
CA LYS A 7 -33.09 -11.31 -1.84
C LYS A 7 -32.15 -11.59 -3.01
N PHE A 8 -30.96 -10.98 -3.01
CA PHE A 8 -29.90 -11.34 -3.96
C PHE A 8 -29.28 -12.69 -3.62
N SER A 9 -29.09 -13.55 -4.62
CA SER A 9 -28.40 -14.82 -4.44
C SER A 9 -26.92 -14.59 -4.08
N HIS A 10 -26.30 -15.60 -3.46
CA HIS A 10 -24.88 -15.55 -3.12
C HIS A 10 -24.03 -15.35 -4.38
N SER A 11 -24.30 -16.08 -5.46
CA SER A 11 -23.61 -15.93 -6.75
C SER A 11 -23.69 -14.50 -7.30
N ARG A 12 -24.84 -13.82 -7.24
CA ARG A 12 -24.97 -12.42 -7.68
C ARG A 12 -24.14 -11.46 -6.83
N THR A 13 -24.10 -11.70 -5.53
CA THR A 13 -23.32 -10.86 -4.60
C THR A 13 -21.82 -11.05 -4.81
N THR A 14 -21.36 -12.30 -4.98
CA THR A 14 -19.96 -12.62 -5.24
C THR A 14 -19.52 -12.06 -6.59
N LYS A 15 -20.30 -12.25 -7.67
CA LYS A 15 -20.02 -11.66 -8.98
C LYS A 15 -19.90 -10.13 -8.94
N ARG A 16 -20.77 -9.46 -8.18
CA ARG A 16 -20.69 -8.00 -7.99
C ARG A 16 -19.41 -7.57 -7.26
N ARG A 17 -18.90 -8.37 -6.33
CA ARG A 17 -17.69 -8.08 -5.54
C ARG A 17 -16.39 -8.54 -6.19
N THR A 18 -16.42 -9.08 -7.40
CA THR A 18 -15.22 -9.56 -8.11
C THR A 18 -14.17 -8.48 -8.33
N HIS A 19 -14.60 -7.23 -8.53
CA HIS A 19 -13.72 -6.07 -8.70
C HIS A 19 -13.53 -5.27 -7.41
N TRP A 20 -14.08 -5.74 -6.28
CA TRP A 20 -13.84 -5.14 -4.98
C TRP A 20 -12.60 -5.77 -4.35
N THR A 21 -11.46 -5.57 -5.02
CA THR A 21 -10.15 -6.12 -4.67
C THR A 21 -9.18 -4.99 -4.37
N THR A 22 -8.15 -5.29 -3.58
CA THR A 22 -7.06 -4.35 -3.28
C THR A 22 -5.86 -4.67 -4.15
N ASP A 23 -5.22 -3.63 -4.70
CA ASP A 23 -3.99 -3.76 -5.45
C ASP A 23 -2.77 -3.51 -4.55
N LEU A 24 -1.73 -4.32 -4.74
CA LEU A 24 -0.45 -4.10 -4.06
C LEU A 24 0.24 -2.89 -4.71
N PRO A 25 0.69 -1.90 -3.94
CA PRO A 25 1.44 -0.79 -4.52
C PRO A 25 2.85 -1.24 -4.95
N GLU A 26 3.50 -0.40 -5.77
CA GLU A 26 4.87 -0.66 -6.22
C GLU A 26 5.87 -0.48 -5.08
N VAL A 27 6.48 -1.58 -4.66
CA VAL A 27 7.50 -1.63 -3.61
C VAL A 27 8.84 -2.01 -4.23
N VAL A 28 9.89 -1.26 -3.88
CA VAL A 28 11.26 -1.46 -4.36
C VAL A 28 12.21 -1.66 -3.20
N SER A 29 13.30 -2.38 -3.43
CA SER A 29 14.35 -2.50 -2.42
C SER A 29 14.99 -1.15 -2.12
N THR A 30 15.31 -0.93 -0.86
CA THR A 30 16.09 0.21 -0.41
C THR A 30 17.57 0.01 -0.76
N ARG A 31 18.31 1.13 -0.88
CA ARG A 31 19.75 1.13 -1.21
C ARG A 31 20.63 1.43 0.00
N ASN A 32 20.05 1.41 1.20
CA ASN A 32 20.75 1.51 2.47
C ASN A 32 21.20 0.10 2.90
N VAL A 33 22.26 0.02 3.70
CA VAL A 33 22.79 -1.26 4.22
C VAL A 33 22.18 -1.61 5.59
N GLN A 34 21.73 -0.59 6.32
CA GLN A 34 21.16 -0.71 7.66
C GLN A 34 19.84 0.08 7.66
N GLY A 35 18.70 -0.62 7.65
CA GLY A 35 17.38 0.02 7.63
C GLY A 35 16.28 -0.91 7.09
N GLU A 36 15.10 -0.32 6.86
CA GLU A 36 13.96 -1.03 6.25
C GLU A 36 14.35 -1.55 4.86
N PRO A 37 14.09 -2.83 4.52
CA PRO A 37 14.54 -3.45 3.27
C PRO A 37 13.76 -2.97 2.04
N PHE A 38 12.60 -2.38 2.26
CA PHE A 38 11.67 -2.00 1.20
C PHE A 38 11.17 -0.58 1.38
N ARG A 39 10.96 0.11 0.27
CA ARG A 39 10.32 1.43 0.23
C ARG A 39 9.35 1.48 -0.94
N MET A 40 8.43 2.43 -0.87
CA MET A 40 7.56 2.75 -2.00
C MET A 40 8.38 3.38 -3.13
N ASN A 41 8.03 3.05 -4.38
CA ASN A 41 8.72 3.67 -5.51
C ASN A 41 8.57 5.20 -5.47
N HIS A 42 9.63 5.92 -5.85
CA HIS A 42 9.72 7.39 -5.77
C HIS A 42 9.52 8.03 -4.38
N CYS A 43 9.37 7.27 -3.29
CA CYS A 43 9.29 7.80 -1.93
C CYS A 43 10.58 7.56 -1.14
N ALA A 44 10.76 8.35 -0.08
CA ALA A 44 11.77 8.08 0.93
C ALA A 44 11.45 6.81 1.71
N SER A 45 12.49 6.12 2.16
CA SER A 45 12.38 5.02 3.09
C SER A 45 11.99 5.54 4.49
N PRO A 46 11.28 4.75 5.32
CA PRO A 46 10.84 5.17 6.66
C PRO A 46 11.98 5.57 7.59
N ASP A 47 13.17 5.04 7.35
CA ASP A 47 14.39 5.36 8.06
C ASP A 47 15.07 6.63 7.54
N GLY A 48 14.48 7.39 6.60
CA GLY A 48 15.00 8.69 6.19
C GLY A 48 16.01 8.67 5.04
N TYR A 49 16.05 7.60 4.25
CA TYR A 49 16.94 7.50 3.09
C TYR A 49 16.21 7.60 1.75
N TYR A 50 16.83 8.26 0.78
CA TYR A 50 16.38 8.27 -0.62
C TYR A 50 17.58 8.15 -1.57
N LYS A 51 17.48 7.23 -2.54
CA LYS A 51 18.57 6.94 -3.50
C LYS A 51 19.94 6.68 -2.82
N GLY A 52 19.92 6.05 -1.64
CA GLY A 52 21.12 5.71 -0.86
C GLY A 52 21.73 6.87 -0.07
N ARG A 53 21.09 8.05 -0.04
CA ARG A 53 21.55 9.21 0.74
C ARG A 53 20.60 9.49 1.89
N ARG A 54 21.17 9.93 3.00
CA ARG A 54 20.43 10.42 4.16
C ARG A 54 19.75 11.74 3.82
N LEU A 55 18.46 11.86 4.13
CA LEU A 55 17.72 13.10 3.92
C LEU A 55 18.12 14.15 4.98
N PRO A 56 18.27 15.42 4.57
CA PRO A 56 18.58 16.50 5.50
C PRO A 56 17.43 16.71 6.48
N GLY A 57 17.77 16.91 7.76
CA GLY A 57 16.78 17.19 8.81
C GLY A 57 15.96 16.00 9.29
N PHE A 58 16.22 14.79 8.77
CA PHE A 58 15.60 13.58 9.31
C PHE A 58 16.17 13.28 10.70
N LYS A 59 15.29 13.21 11.71
CA LYS A 59 15.66 12.90 13.09
C LYS A 59 15.59 11.40 13.29
N ASP A 60 16.71 10.82 13.72
CA ASP A 60 16.71 9.44 14.20
C ASP A 60 15.77 9.32 15.41
N LYS A 61 14.99 8.25 15.46
CA LYS A 61 14.25 7.92 16.67
C LYS A 61 15.27 7.54 17.74
N ALA A 62 15.17 8.20 18.89
CA ALA A 62 15.97 7.92 20.08
C ALA A 62 15.59 6.55 20.67
#